data_AF-A0A1A9ARP8-F1
#
_entry.id   AF-A0A1A9ARP8-F1
#
_cell.length_a   1.000
_cell.length_b   1.000
_cell.length_c   1.000
_cell.angle_alpha   90.00
_cell.angle_beta   90.00
_cell.angle_gamma   90.00
#
_symmetry.space_group_name_H-M   'P 1'
#
loop_
_entity.id
_entity.type
_entity.pdbx_description
1 polymer ?
#
loop_
_entity_poly.entity_id
_entity_poly.type
_entity_poly.pdbx_seq_one_letter_code
_entity_poly.pdbx_strand_id
1 'polypeptide(L)'
;MPVQDDSTNFLSKKELNSEKFYETINLESSNLLKYHQKCKNIDGLIMDVHMIKICEKYLIYLEDCEKLNKQSSGYDVFILFIYWLYDELTNIYGSKNYSKISLDFANLQYLWSYENYSKINESNYKKM
;
A
#
# COMPACT_ATOMS: atom_id res chain seq x y z
N MET A 1 -0.25 -8.48 54.56
CA MET A 1 0.36 -8.98 53.31
C MET A 1 -0.44 -8.42 52.15
N PRO A 2 0.14 -7.63 51.24
CA PRO A 2 -0.56 -7.14 50.08
C PRO A 2 -0.51 -8.21 48.98
N VAL A 3 -1.66 -8.50 48.36
CA VAL A 3 -1.68 -9.04 46.99
C VAL A 3 -1.99 -7.83 46.13
N GLN A 4 -0.93 -7.30 45.53
CA GLN A 4 -1.00 -6.22 44.57
C GLN A 4 -1.22 -6.89 43.21
N ASP A 5 -2.47 -6.82 42.73
CA ASP A 5 -2.83 -7.26 41.39
C ASP A 5 -2.29 -6.22 40.40
N ASP A 6 -1.10 -6.49 39.88
CA ASP A 6 -0.39 -5.63 38.93
C ASP A 6 -0.83 -5.96 37.49
N SER A 7 -2.15 -5.95 37.26
CA SER A 7 -2.73 -6.20 35.93
C SER A 7 -2.58 -5.00 34.98
N THR A 8 -1.94 -3.91 35.42
CA THR A 8 -1.84 -2.64 34.67
C THR A 8 -0.58 -2.48 33.83
N ASN A 9 0.33 -3.46 33.78
CA ASN A 9 1.65 -3.29 33.15
C ASN A 9 1.85 -3.99 31.80
N PHE A 10 0.81 -4.54 31.17
CA PHE A 10 0.96 -5.14 29.83
C PHE A 10 0.95 -4.12 28.68
N LEU A 11 0.52 -2.87 28.93
CA LEU A 11 0.68 -1.74 28.01
C LEU A 11 2.01 -1.00 28.27
N SER A 12 3.15 -1.70 28.24
CA SER A 12 4.36 -0.98 27.85
C SER A 12 4.09 -0.43 26.44
N LYS A 13 4.19 0.89 26.23
CA LYS A 13 3.99 1.61 24.96
C LYS A 13 4.96 1.12 23.87
N LYS A 14 4.79 -0.12 23.44
CA LYS A 14 5.41 -0.66 22.25
C LYS A 14 4.44 -0.34 21.13
N GLU A 15 4.71 0.78 20.48
CA GLU A 15 4.02 1.24 19.28
C GLU A 15 3.78 0.05 18.33
N LEU A 16 2.51 -0.20 18.00
CA LEU A 16 2.13 -1.39 17.23
C LEU A 16 2.65 -1.23 15.80
N ASN A 17 3.03 -2.35 15.17
CA ASN A 17 3.45 -2.33 13.76
C ASN A 17 2.35 -1.77 12.84
N SER A 18 1.08 -1.94 13.22
CA SER A 18 -0.06 -1.36 12.52
C SER A 18 -0.13 0.17 12.65
N GLU A 19 0.16 0.74 13.81
CA GLU A 19 0.15 2.20 14.02
C GLU A 19 1.19 2.87 13.12
N LYS A 20 2.42 2.36 13.14
CA LYS A 20 3.50 2.83 12.26
C LYS A 20 3.15 2.75 10.79
N PHE A 21 2.50 1.66 10.39
CA PHE A 21 2.05 1.46 9.02
C PHE A 21 1.05 2.55 8.61
N TYR A 22 0.00 2.77 9.41
CA TYR A 22 -1.03 3.75 9.10
C TYR A 22 -0.51 5.20 9.15
N GLU A 23 0.42 5.52 10.04
CA GLU A 23 1.10 6.82 10.02
C GLU A 23 1.90 6.99 8.73
N THR A 24 2.67 5.97 8.34
CA THR A 24 3.52 6.04 7.14
C THR A 24 2.72 6.16 5.85
N ILE A 25 1.70 5.32 5.64
CA ILE A 25 0.93 5.30 4.40
C ILE A 25 0.03 6.54 4.24
N ASN A 26 -0.32 7.18 5.36
CA ASN A 26 -1.14 8.39 5.35
C ASN A 26 -0.35 9.69 5.22
N LEU A 27 0.97 9.67 5.41
CA LEU A 27 1.82 10.83 5.15
C LEU A 27 1.76 11.24 3.67
N GLU A 28 1.65 12.55 3.42
CA GLU A 28 1.81 13.10 2.08
C GLU A 28 3.29 13.00 1.66
N SER A 29 3.56 12.20 0.62
CA SER A 29 4.91 12.01 0.10
C SER A 29 5.33 13.18 -0.78
N SER A 30 6.56 13.66 -0.64
CA SER A 30 7.13 14.70 -1.50
C SER A 30 7.36 14.24 -2.96
N ASN A 31 7.34 12.93 -3.23
CA ASN A 31 7.55 12.34 -4.55
C ASN A 31 6.26 12.18 -5.39
N LEU A 32 5.15 12.82 -4.99
CA LEU A 32 3.84 12.73 -5.62
C LEU A 32 3.88 12.87 -7.16
N LEU A 33 4.68 13.80 -7.70
CA LEU A 33 4.69 14.07 -9.15
C LEU A 33 5.14 12.87 -10.01
N LYS A 34 6.14 12.10 -9.55
CA LYS A 34 6.67 10.92 -10.27
C LYS A 34 5.59 9.83 -10.37
N TYR A 35 4.94 9.51 -9.25
CA TYR A 35 3.91 8.48 -9.22
C TYR A 35 2.62 8.93 -9.87
N HIS A 36 2.28 10.22 -9.77
CA HIS A 36 1.14 10.82 -10.45
C HIS A 36 1.20 10.59 -11.97
N GLN A 37 2.37 10.84 -12.57
CA GLN A 37 2.59 10.59 -14.00
C GLN A 37 2.46 9.09 -14.34
N LYS A 38 3.02 8.20 -13.51
CA LYS A 38 2.87 6.76 -13.71
C LYS A 38 1.42 6.32 -13.67
N CYS A 39 0.65 6.81 -12.69
CA CYS A 39 -0.77 6.49 -12.55
C CYS A 39 -1.60 7.04 -13.72
N LYS A 40 -1.23 8.20 -14.29
CA LYS A 40 -1.94 8.77 -15.45
C LYS A 40 -1.60 8.10 -16.79
N ASN A 41 -0.41 7.52 -16.90
CA ASN A 41 0.13 7.03 -18.17
C ASN A 41 0.02 5.49 -18.29
N ILE A 42 -0.85 4.84 -17.52
CA ILE A 42 -1.10 3.41 -17.71
C ILE A 42 -2.03 3.22 -18.90
N ASP A 43 -1.49 2.66 -19.98
CA ASP A 43 -2.27 2.33 -21.17
C ASP A 43 -3.45 1.41 -20.81
N GLY A 44 -4.65 1.83 -21.24
CA GLY A 44 -5.89 1.09 -21.03
C GLY A 44 -6.60 1.34 -19.69
N LEU A 45 -6.07 2.20 -18.82
CA LEU A 45 -6.61 2.42 -17.48
C LEU A 45 -7.01 3.89 -17.26
N ILE A 46 -8.31 4.18 -17.32
CA ILE A 46 -8.84 5.51 -17.02
C ILE A 46 -9.09 5.58 -15.50
N MET A 47 -8.21 6.29 -14.79
CA MET A 47 -8.37 6.54 -13.35
C MET A 47 -9.00 7.91 -13.10
N ASP A 48 -9.97 7.95 -12.18
CA ASP A 48 -10.47 9.20 -11.63
C ASP A 48 -9.48 9.80 -10.60
N VAL A 49 -9.77 11.01 -10.12
CA VAL A 49 -8.90 11.72 -9.16
C VAL A 49 -8.69 10.94 -7.86
N HIS A 50 -9.68 10.16 -7.43
CA HIS A 50 -9.56 9.36 -6.21
C HIS A 50 -8.68 8.13 -6.45
N MET A 51 -8.86 7.43 -7.57
CA MET A 51 -8.00 6.30 -7.93
C MET A 51 -6.56 6.70 -8.23
N ILE A 52 -6.33 7.89 -8.77
CA ILE A 52 -4.96 8.41 -8.94
C ILE A 52 -4.27 8.53 -7.57
N LYS A 53 -4.95 9.07 -6.55
CA LYS A 53 -4.39 9.19 -5.19
C LYS A 53 -4.10 7.83 -4.55
N ILE A 54 -5.01 6.86 -4.72
CA ILE A 54 -4.78 5.49 -4.24
C ILE A 54 -3.60 4.86 -4.96
N CYS A 55 -3.51 5.02 -6.29
CA CYS A 55 -2.40 4.52 -7.10
C CYS A 55 -1.06 5.12 -6.68
N GLU A 56 -1.00 6.41 -6.38
CA GLU A 56 0.22 7.07 -5.90
C GLU A 56 0.73 6.42 -4.60
N LYS A 57 -0.15 6.30 -3.60
CA LYS A 57 0.15 5.66 -2.32
C LYS A 57 0.51 4.18 -2.50
N TYR A 58 -0.17 3.49 -3.41
CA TYR A 58 0.10 2.10 -3.75
C TYR A 58 1.52 1.93 -4.30
N LEU A 59 1.96 2.80 -5.22
CA LEU A 59 3.31 2.75 -5.79
C LEU A 59 4.40 3.14 -4.79
N ILE A 60 4.14 4.14 -3.93
CA ILE A 60 5.04 4.50 -2.83
C ILE A 60 5.21 3.30 -1.90
N TYR A 61 4.10 2.67 -1.50
CA TYR A 61 4.12 1.49 -0.66
C TYR A 61 4.93 0.37 -1.31
N LEU A 62 4.72 0.04 -2.58
CA LEU A 62 5.48 -1.01 -3.25
C LEU A 62 6.99 -0.72 -3.27
N GLU A 63 7.40 0.53 -3.48
CA GLU A 63 8.81 0.92 -3.48
C GLU A 63 9.43 0.83 -2.08
N ASP A 64 8.69 1.21 -1.04
CA ASP A 64 9.16 1.12 0.35
C ASP A 64 9.08 -0.31 0.89
N CYS A 65 8.11 -1.09 0.45
CA CYS A 65 7.97 -2.51 0.77
C CYS A 65 9.11 -3.32 0.14
N GLU A 66 9.58 -3.00 -1.07
CA GLU A 66 10.82 -3.58 -1.63
C GLU A 66 12.05 -3.30 -0.74
N LYS A 67 12.10 -2.15 -0.05
CA LYS A 67 13.17 -1.81 0.90
C LYS A 67 13.00 -2.55 2.24
N LEU A 68 11.75 -2.66 2.73
CA LEU A 68 11.39 -3.28 4.01
C LEU A 68 11.35 -4.82 3.98
N ASN A 69 11.05 -5.44 2.83
CA ASN A 69 11.03 -6.91 2.65
C ASN A 69 12.40 -7.58 2.81
N LYS A 70 13.49 -6.80 2.97
CA LYS A 70 14.78 -7.33 3.43
C LYS A 70 14.77 -7.70 4.93
N GLN A 71 13.73 -7.32 5.68
CA GLN A 71 13.46 -7.75 7.05
C GLN A 71 12.26 -8.70 7.08
N SER A 72 12.29 -9.67 8.00
CA SER A 72 11.35 -10.78 8.14
C SER A 72 9.88 -10.41 8.46
N SER A 73 9.51 -9.13 8.40
CA SER A 73 8.18 -8.58 8.71
C SER A 73 7.33 -8.24 7.48
N GLY A 74 7.82 -8.53 6.27
CA GLY A 74 7.15 -8.16 5.02
C GLY A 74 5.72 -8.65 4.84
N TYR A 75 5.42 -9.85 5.35
CA TYR A 75 4.11 -10.48 5.20
C TYR A 75 3.02 -9.78 6.03
N ASP A 76 3.33 -9.41 7.28
CA ASP A 76 2.37 -8.71 8.16
C ASP A 76 2.04 -7.31 7.61
N VAL A 77 3.05 -6.64 7.05
CA VAL A 77 2.88 -5.31 6.45
C VAL A 77 2.05 -5.39 5.17
N PHE A 78 2.19 -6.46 4.37
CA PHE A 78 1.34 -6.69 3.20
C PHE A 78 -0.13 -6.88 3.55
N ILE A 79 -0.44 -7.63 4.62
CA ILE A 79 -1.82 -7.81 5.08
C ILE A 79 -2.43 -6.46 5.48
N LEU A 80 -1.70 -5.64 6.23
CA LEU A 80 -2.16 -4.29 6.62
C LEU A 80 -2.45 -3.42 5.38
N PHE A 81 -1.60 -3.53 4.37
CA PHE A 81 -1.81 -2.82 3.11
C PHE A 81 -3.06 -3.25 2.36
N ILE A 82 -3.37 -4.55 2.30
CA ILE A 82 -4.61 -5.03 1.68
C ILE A 82 -5.84 -4.50 2.43
N TYR A 83 -5.80 -4.46 3.77
CA TYR A 83 -6.90 -3.88 4.55
C TYR A 83 -7.06 -2.38 4.32
N TRP A 84 -5.96 -1.62 4.32
CA TRP A 84 -5.98 -0.19 4.01
C TRP A 84 -6.56 0.07 2.62
N LEU A 85 -6.13 -0.68 1.61
CA LEU A 85 -6.62 -0.51 0.25
C LEU A 85 -8.12 -0.82 0.13
N TYR A 86 -8.60 -1.87 0.80
CA TYR A 86 -10.02 -2.19 0.81
C TYR A 86 -10.85 -1.10 1.50
N ASP A 87 -10.35 -0.52 2.59
CA ASP A 87 -11.02 0.57 3.30
C ASP A 87 -11.13 1.83 2.42
N GLU A 88 -10.05 2.24 1.75
CA GLU A 88 -10.06 3.38 0.83
C GLU A 88 -11.06 3.20 -0.32
N LEU A 89 -11.06 2.03 -0.97
CA LEU A 89 -12.02 1.73 -2.06
C LEU A 89 -13.47 1.71 -1.54
N THR A 90 -13.67 1.19 -0.33
CA THR A 90 -14.98 1.17 0.32
C THR A 90 -15.44 2.58 0.71
N ASN A 91 -14.54 3.44 1.16
CA ASN A 91 -14.83 4.83 1.50
C ASN A 91 -15.24 5.65 0.27
N ILE A 92 -14.68 5.35 -0.91
CA ILE A 92 -15.04 6.03 -2.16
C ILE A 92 -16.37 5.50 -2.73
N TYR A 93 -16.53 4.18 -2.84
CA TYR A 93 -17.64 3.59 -3.60
C TYR A 93 -18.81 3.11 -2.74
N GLY A 94 -18.61 3.03 -1.42
CA GLY A 94 -19.51 2.38 -0.48
C GLY A 94 -19.35 0.86 -0.46
N SER A 95 -19.51 0.25 0.71
CA SER A 95 -19.27 -1.17 0.95
C SER A 95 -20.15 -2.14 0.15
N LYS A 96 -21.23 -1.64 -0.45
CA LYS A 96 -22.16 -2.43 -1.28
C LYS A 96 -21.77 -2.44 -2.76
N ASN A 97 -20.80 -1.61 -3.19
CA ASN A 97 -20.41 -1.48 -4.59
C ASN A 97 -19.25 -2.43 -4.96
N TYR A 98 -19.47 -3.73 -4.76
CA TYR A 98 -18.46 -4.77 -4.94
C TYR A 98 -17.84 -4.78 -6.34
N SER A 99 -18.64 -4.53 -7.38
CA SER A 99 -18.16 -4.53 -8.76
C SER A 99 -17.10 -3.46 -8.98
N LYS A 100 -17.32 -2.25 -8.45
CA LYS A 100 -16.37 -1.15 -8.63
C LYS A 100 -15.12 -1.35 -7.78
N ILE A 101 -15.29 -1.76 -6.52
CA ILE A 101 -14.17 -2.12 -5.63
C ILE A 101 -13.29 -3.21 -6.27
N SER A 102 -13.90 -4.26 -6.82
CA SER A 102 -13.17 -5.37 -7.44
C SER A 102 -12.43 -4.94 -8.71
N LEU A 103 -13.08 -4.12 -9.54
CA LEU A 103 -12.47 -3.61 -10.78
C LEU A 103 -11.25 -2.74 -10.47
N ASP A 104 -11.38 -1.81 -9.52
CA ASP A 104 -10.31 -0.88 -9.17
C ASP A 104 -9.17 -1.58 -8.41
N PHE A 105 -9.47 -2.60 -7.61
CA PHE A 105 -8.46 -3.48 -7.05
C PHE A 105 -7.71 -4.26 -8.13
N ALA A 106 -8.40 -4.84 -9.12
CA ALA A 106 -7.77 -5.53 -10.24
C ALA A 106 -6.89 -4.60 -11.08
N ASN A 107 -7.31 -3.35 -11.27
CA ASN A 107 -6.53 -2.32 -11.95
C ASN A 107 -5.20 -2.03 -11.24
N LEU A 108 -5.20 -1.95 -9.90
CA LEU A 108 -3.98 -1.77 -9.10
C LEU A 108 -3.06 -3.00 -9.14
N GLN A 109 -3.63 -4.21 -9.18
CA GLN A 109 -2.85 -5.43 -9.39
C GLN A 109 -2.21 -5.46 -10.77
N TYR A 110 -2.95 -5.04 -11.81
CA TYR A 110 -2.43 -4.92 -13.16
C TYR A 110 -1.26 -3.93 -13.23
N LEU A 111 -1.39 -2.76 -12.61
CA LEU A 111 -0.29 -1.79 -12.46
C LEU A 111 0.96 -2.44 -11.85
N TRP A 112 0.82 -3.20 -10.76
CA TRP A 112 1.97 -3.89 -10.16
C TRP A 112 2.62 -4.87 -11.14
N SER A 113 1.82 -5.66 -11.84
CA SER A 113 2.33 -6.62 -12.82
C SER A 113 3.08 -5.92 -13.96
N TYR A 114 2.57 -4.79 -14.44
CA TYR A 114 3.17 -3.98 -15.50
C TYR A 114 4.52 -3.39 -15.07
N GLU A 115 4.60 -2.83 -13.86
CA GLU A 115 5.84 -2.29 -13.29
C GLU A 115 6.90 -3.39 -13.05
N ASN A 116 6.50 -4.59 -12.64
CA ASN A 116 7.44 -5.71 -12.49
C ASN A 116 7.93 -6.22 -13.85
N TYR A 117 7.04 -6.31 -14.83
CA TYR A 117 7.37 -6.74 -16.18
C TYR A 117 8.37 -5.79 -16.85
N SER A 118 8.15 -4.47 -16.73
CA SER A 118 9.08 -3.47 -17.25
C SER A 118 10.46 -3.55 -16.59
N LYS A 119 10.52 -3.71 -15.25
CA LYS A 119 11.77 -3.93 -14.51
C LYS A 119 12.54 -5.17 -14.99
N ILE A 120 11.85 -6.29 -15.22
CA ILE A 120 12.47 -7.53 -15.71
C ILE A 120 13.09 -7.31 -17.09
N ASN A 121 12.35 -6.70 -18.01
CA ASN A 121 12.84 -6.44 -19.36
C ASN A 121 14.03 -5.46 -19.37
N GLU A 122 13.96 -4.35 -18.63
CA GLU A 122 15.09 -3.43 -18.48
C GLU A 122 16.35 -4.11 -17.92
N SER A 123 16.19 -5.02 -16.96
CA SER A 123 17.32 -5.77 -16.38
C SER A 123 17.99 -6.70 -17.39
N ASN A 124 17.23 -7.24 -18.34
CA ASN A 124 17.74 -8.10 -19.40
C ASN A 124 18.45 -7.29 -20.49
N TYR A 125 17.94 -6.09 -20.83
CA TYR A 125 18.61 -5.19 -21.77
C TYR A 125 19.93 -4.64 -21.24
N LYS A 126 20.05 -4.39 -19.93
CA LYS A 126 21.31 -3.93 -19.31
C LYS A 126 22.38 -5.02 -19.14
N LYS A 127 22.04 -6.29 -19.43
CA LYS A 127 22.96 -7.44 -19.36
C LYS A 127 23.56 -7.81 -20.73
N MET A 128 23.12 -7.17 -21.81
CA MET A 128 23.73 -7.23 -23.14
C MET A 128 24.71 -6.09 -23.33
#